data_AF-A0A9W7YLN7-F1
#
_entry.id   AF-A0A9W7YLN7-F1
#
_cell.length_a   1.000
_cell.length_b   1.000
_cell.length_c   1.000
_cell.angle_alpha   90.00
_cell.angle_beta   90.00
_cell.angle_gamma   90.00
#
_symmetry.space_group_name_H-M   'P 1'
#
loop_
_entity.id
_entity.type
_entity.pdbx_description
1 polymer ?
#
loop_
_entity_poly.entity_id
_entity_poly.type
_entity_poly.pdbx_seq_one_letter_code
_entity_poly.pdbx_strand_id
1 'polypeptide(L)'
;MAAGESNLWQQLWAEARRVPAAQQRLLFDHNVEAEKALHYLEGISPHSLFASILPTVFLIAYERLYRQPIIHKLPTLRKCLYNLGTRIVVADGWSSADPDSPMYASLMDDIEHLEVQTSRCVSLLGKFPGQTALVEALVMHGQTVVDDRPIQKAVLKALAKFNILASVPVGREYVFTARVTSGSDASHQMYVEVDDNKAVRVMTKPKILCLHGFGENAELFKIRSRNFRAVVGDTADLVFLDGPVDIGSLHMTTGGLVDASIAREFTNLGWWWMRRGRSFEARGIGKTMDLISKVLTEQGPFDGILGFSQGASLAI
;
A
#
# COMPACT_ATOMS: atom_id res chain seq x y z
N MET A 1 -72.64 -18.97 -10.56
CA MET A 1 -71.52 -19.62 -9.85
C MET A 1 -70.98 -20.71 -10.76
N ALA A 2 -70.01 -20.37 -11.61
CA ALA A 2 -69.41 -21.31 -12.55
C ALA A 2 -68.36 -22.12 -11.78
N ALA A 3 -68.60 -23.42 -11.66
CA ALA A 3 -67.67 -24.38 -11.07
C ALA A 3 -66.37 -24.35 -11.87
N GLY A 4 -65.25 -24.10 -11.17
CA GLY A 4 -63.93 -23.97 -11.76
C GLY A 4 -63.52 -25.24 -12.51
N GLU A 5 -62.81 -25.01 -13.60
CA GLU A 5 -62.15 -26.03 -14.42
C GLU A 5 -61.41 -27.02 -13.52
N SER A 6 -61.83 -28.29 -13.60
CA SER A 6 -61.26 -29.39 -12.83
C SER A 6 -59.77 -29.53 -13.13
N ASN A 7 -58.94 -29.42 -12.09
CA ASN A 7 -57.51 -29.64 -12.21
C ASN A 7 -57.23 -31.04 -12.81
N LEU A 8 -56.61 -31.07 -13.99
CA LEU A 8 -56.31 -32.30 -14.73
C LEU A 8 -55.52 -33.31 -13.87
N TRP A 9 -54.64 -32.83 -12.99
CA TRP A 9 -53.89 -33.69 -12.06
C TRP A 9 -54.80 -34.38 -11.05
N GLN A 10 -55.87 -33.72 -10.59
CA GLN A 10 -56.83 -34.31 -9.66
C GLN A 10 -57.69 -35.38 -10.33
N GLN A 11 -58.07 -35.18 -11.60
CA GLN A 11 -58.79 -36.19 -12.39
C GLN A 11 -57.90 -37.40 -12.68
N LEU A 12 -56.68 -37.17 -13.17
CA LEU A 12 -55.71 -38.24 -13.42
C LEU A 12 -55.36 -39.02 -12.16
N TRP A 13 -55.26 -38.36 -11.00
CA TRP A 13 -55.04 -39.02 -9.72
C TRP A 13 -56.24 -39.85 -9.25
N ALA A 14 -57.46 -39.35 -9.46
CA ALA A 14 -58.68 -40.07 -9.11
C ALA A 14 -58.91 -41.32 -9.98
N GLU A 15 -58.52 -41.26 -11.25
CA GLU A 15 -58.68 -42.34 -12.23
C GLU A 15 -57.47 -43.30 -12.27
N ALA A 16 -56.35 -42.95 -11.62
CA ALA A 16 -55.14 -43.77 -11.60
C ALA A 16 -55.38 -45.10 -10.86
N ARG A 17 -54.98 -46.20 -11.50
CA ARG A 17 -55.02 -47.54 -10.91
C ARG A 17 -54.03 -47.61 -9.74
N ARG A 18 -54.50 -48.08 -8.57
CA ARG A 18 -53.65 -48.32 -7.40
C ARG A 18 -52.76 -49.54 -7.66
N VAL A 19 -51.47 -49.32 -7.88
CA VAL A 19 -50.45 -50.36 -8.07
C VAL A 19 -49.49 -50.34 -6.89
N PRO A 20 -49.19 -51.48 -6.24
CA PRO A 20 -48.18 -51.55 -5.18
C PRO A 20 -46.82 -51.04 -5.66
N ALA A 21 -46.09 -50.30 -4.83
CA ALA A 21 -44.82 -49.67 -5.21
C ALA A 21 -43.81 -50.65 -5.85
N ALA A 22 -43.77 -51.90 -5.37
CA ALA A 22 -42.88 -52.95 -5.90
C ALA A 22 -43.22 -53.40 -7.34
N GLN A 23 -44.42 -53.11 -7.83
CA GLN A 23 -44.90 -53.44 -9.18
C GLN A 23 -45.02 -52.20 -10.07
N GLN A 24 -44.78 -51.01 -9.52
CA GLN A 24 -44.70 -49.80 -10.32
C GLN A 24 -43.40 -49.84 -11.12
N ARG A 25 -43.46 -49.44 -12.39
CA ARG A 25 -42.25 -49.21 -13.17
C ARG A 25 -41.43 -48.15 -12.44
N LEU A 26 -40.17 -48.46 -12.16
CA LEU A 26 -39.26 -47.50 -11.55
C LEU A 26 -39.23 -46.24 -12.42
N LEU A 27 -39.52 -45.09 -11.81
CA LEU A 27 -39.43 -43.79 -12.48
C LEU A 27 -38.00 -43.47 -12.93
N PHE A 28 -37.02 -44.09 -12.25
CA PHE A 28 -35.60 -43.87 -12.47
C PHE A 28 -34.90 -45.23 -12.55
N ASP A 29 -34.31 -45.54 -13.70
CA ASP A 29 -33.43 -46.69 -13.84
C ASP A 29 -31.99 -46.22 -13.58
N HIS A 30 -31.45 -46.60 -12.41
CA HIS A 30 -30.12 -46.14 -12.00
C HIS A 30 -29.02 -46.54 -12.98
N ASN A 31 -29.15 -47.67 -13.68
CA ASN A 31 -28.11 -48.14 -14.60
C ASN A 31 -28.12 -47.32 -15.88
N VAL A 32 -29.31 -47.11 -16.47
CA VAL A 32 -29.46 -46.32 -17.69
C VAL A 32 -29.06 -44.86 -17.46
N GLU A 33 -29.42 -44.29 -16.31
CA GLU A 33 -29.03 -42.92 -15.98
C GLU A 33 -27.53 -42.80 -15.68
N ALA A 34 -26.91 -43.83 -15.10
CA ALA A 34 -25.45 -43.89 -14.95
C ALA A 34 -24.73 -44.00 -16.32
N GLU A 35 -25.22 -44.82 -17.24
CA GLU A 35 -24.68 -44.91 -18.61
C GLU A 35 -24.81 -43.58 -19.37
N LYS A 36 -25.95 -42.89 -19.26
CA LYS A 36 -26.14 -41.54 -19.81
C LYS A 36 -25.14 -40.54 -19.23
N ALA A 37 -24.92 -40.58 -17.92
CA ALA A 37 -23.95 -39.70 -17.26
C ALA A 37 -22.51 -40.00 -17.74
N LEU A 38 -22.14 -41.28 -17.89
CA LEU A 38 -20.82 -41.67 -18.41
C LEU A 38 -20.62 -41.21 -19.86
N HIS A 39 -21.59 -41.43 -20.74
CA HIS A 39 -21.52 -40.93 -22.11
C HIS A 39 -21.45 -39.40 -22.19
N TYR A 40 -22.18 -38.69 -21.31
CA TYR A 40 -22.06 -37.25 -21.19
C TYR A 40 -20.65 -36.82 -20.78
N LEU A 41 -20.05 -37.48 -19.77
CA LEU A 41 -18.69 -37.18 -19.31
C LEU A 41 -17.62 -37.56 -20.33
N GLU A 42 -17.83 -38.60 -21.13
CA GLU A 42 -16.92 -39.00 -22.22
C GLU A 42 -17.01 -38.02 -23.40
N GLY A 43 -18.20 -37.48 -23.67
CA GLY A 43 -18.46 -36.57 -24.78
C GLY A 43 -18.28 -35.07 -24.48
N ILE A 44 -18.11 -34.68 -23.21
CA ILE A 44 -17.97 -33.27 -22.85
C ILE A 44 -16.62 -32.71 -23.33
N SER A 45 -16.64 -31.51 -23.91
CA SER A 45 -15.39 -30.85 -24.27
C SER A 45 -14.63 -30.38 -23.02
N PRO A 46 -13.28 -30.36 -23.04
CA PRO A 46 -12.50 -29.80 -21.94
C PRO A 46 -12.89 -28.35 -21.59
N HIS A 47 -13.29 -27.57 -22.60
CA HIS A 47 -13.75 -26.19 -22.40
C HIS A 47 -15.07 -26.13 -21.61
N SER A 48 -16.07 -26.92 -22.01
CA SER A 48 -17.36 -26.98 -21.30
C SER A 48 -17.22 -27.53 -19.89
N LEU A 49 -16.34 -28.53 -19.71
CA LEU A 49 -15.99 -29.04 -18.40
C LEU A 49 -15.35 -27.94 -17.55
N PHE A 50 -14.36 -27.22 -18.08
CA PHE A 50 -13.71 -26.10 -17.41
C PHE A 50 -14.71 -25.01 -17.01
N ALA A 51 -15.59 -24.61 -17.93
CA ALA A 51 -16.64 -23.63 -17.67
C ALA A 51 -17.56 -24.06 -16.52
N SER A 52 -17.91 -25.34 -16.44
CA SER A 52 -18.76 -25.88 -15.38
C SER A 52 -18.08 -25.91 -14.00
N ILE A 53 -16.76 -26.12 -13.94
CA ILE A 53 -16.00 -26.15 -12.68
C ILE A 53 -15.53 -24.77 -12.22
N LEU A 54 -15.46 -23.79 -13.13
CA LEU A 54 -14.90 -22.47 -12.87
C LEU A 54 -15.57 -21.74 -11.70
N PRO A 55 -16.92 -21.68 -11.56
CA PRO A 55 -17.56 -21.07 -10.39
C PRO A 55 -17.16 -21.76 -9.09
N THR A 56 -17.00 -23.09 -9.13
CA THR A 56 -16.60 -23.89 -7.98
C THR A 56 -15.19 -23.53 -7.51
N VAL A 57 -14.26 -23.24 -8.43
CA VAL A 57 -12.89 -22.79 -8.09
C VAL A 57 -12.93 -21.47 -7.33
N PHE A 58 -13.72 -20.49 -7.78
CA PHE A 58 -13.89 -19.21 -7.08
C PHE A 58 -14.57 -19.38 -5.72
N LEU A 59 -15.57 -20.28 -5.62
CA LEU A 59 -16.20 -20.61 -4.34
C LEU A 59 -15.23 -21.27 -3.36
N ILE A 60 -14.32 -22.13 -3.84
CA ILE A 60 -13.26 -22.72 -3.00
C ILE A 60 -12.29 -21.62 -2.52
N ALA A 61 -11.88 -20.71 -3.39
CA ALA A 61 -11.03 -19.57 -3.00
C ALA A 61 -11.71 -18.70 -1.94
N TYR A 62 -13.00 -18.39 -2.14
CA TYR A 62 -13.83 -17.70 -1.17
C TYR A 62 -13.91 -18.44 0.17
N GLU A 63 -14.13 -19.75 0.16
CA GLU A 63 -14.21 -20.57 1.37
C GLU A 63 -12.87 -20.55 2.13
N ARG A 64 -11.74 -20.60 1.42
CA ARG A 64 -10.41 -20.51 2.03
C ARG A 64 -10.21 -19.20 2.77
N LEU A 65 -10.65 -18.08 2.19
CA LEU A 65 -10.64 -16.78 2.84
C LEU A 65 -11.59 -16.78 4.04
N TYR A 66 -12.84 -17.23 3.87
CA TYR A 66 -13.84 -17.30 4.93
C TYR A 66 -13.37 -18.08 6.17
N ARG A 67 -12.61 -19.16 5.98
CA ARG A 67 -12.07 -19.97 7.08
C ARG A 67 -10.98 -19.26 7.89
N GLN A 68 -10.44 -18.13 7.43
CA GLN A 68 -9.43 -17.39 8.18
C GLN A 68 -10.07 -16.68 9.39
N PRO A 69 -9.67 -17.01 10.63
CA PRO A 69 -10.34 -16.48 11.84
C PRO A 69 -10.30 -14.96 11.97
N ILE A 70 -9.27 -14.34 11.38
CA ILE A 70 -9.02 -12.91 11.43
C ILE A 70 -10.07 -12.10 10.66
N ILE A 71 -10.65 -12.67 9.59
CA ILE A 71 -11.70 -12.00 8.82
C ILE A 71 -12.91 -11.70 9.71
N HIS A 72 -13.26 -12.61 10.61
CA HIS A 72 -14.42 -12.46 11.50
C HIS A 72 -14.17 -11.48 12.65
N LYS A 73 -12.90 -11.19 12.97
CA LYS A 73 -12.50 -10.25 14.03
C LYS A 73 -12.47 -8.80 13.56
N LEU A 74 -12.33 -8.57 12.26
CA LEU A 74 -12.18 -7.24 11.66
C LEU A 74 -13.41 -6.91 10.80
N PRO A 75 -14.27 -5.97 11.21
CA PRO A 75 -15.47 -5.59 10.46
C PRO A 75 -15.22 -5.29 8.98
N THR A 76 -14.11 -4.63 8.66
CA THR A 76 -13.80 -4.19 7.31
C THR A 76 -13.46 -5.36 6.39
N LEU A 77 -12.63 -6.30 6.84
CA LEU A 77 -12.31 -7.52 6.07
C LEU A 77 -13.56 -8.36 5.82
N ARG A 78 -14.42 -8.51 6.83
CA ARG A 78 -15.70 -9.21 6.71
C ARG A 78 -16.62 -8.56 5.68
N LYS A 79 -16.68 -7.23 5.63
CA LYS A 79 -17.45 -6.49 4.62
C LYS A 79 -16.89 -6.75 3.21
N CYS A 80 -15.57 -6.69 3.04
CA CYS A 80 -14.93 -7.00 1.75
C CYS A 80 -15.22 -8.44 1.31
N LEU A 81 -15.11 -9.41 2.22
CA LEU A 81 -15.46 -10.80 1.93
C LEU A 81 -16.92 -10.94 1.50
N TYR A 82 -17.85 -10.33 2.23
CA TYR A 82 -19.28 -10.37 1.87
C TYR A 82 -19.55 -9.82 0.46
N ASN A 83 -18.89 -8.71 0.11
CA ASN A 83 -19.00 -8.12 -1.23
C ASN A 83 -18.46 -9.06 -2.31
N LEU A 84 -17.29 -9.67 -2.08
CA LEU A 84 -16.72 -10.67 -2.99
C LEU A 84 -17.68 -11.85 -3.20
N GLY A 85 -18.24 -12.40 -2.12
CA GLY A 85 -19.20 -13.51 -2.20
C GLY A 85 -20.44 -13.15 -3.02
N THR A 86 -20.98 -11.94 -2.83
CA THR A 86 -22.13 -11.44 -3.61
C THR A 86 -21.78 -11.35 -5.10
N ARG A 87 -20.59 -10.84 -5.44
CA ARG A 87 -20.14 -10.73 -6.83
C ARG A 87 -19.93 -12.10 -7.49
N ILE A 88 -19.40 -13.09 -6.76
CA ILE A 88 -19.22 -14.45 -7.28
C ILE A 88 -20.58 -15.08 -7.62
N VAL A 89 -21.59 -14.90 -6.77
CA VAL A 89 -22.93 -15.50 -6.96
C VAL A 89 -23.73 -14.81 -8.07
N VAL A 90 -23.65 -13.48 -8.19
CA VAL A 90 -24.43 -12.67 -9.15
C VAL A 90 -23.72 -12.53 -10.50
N ALA A 91 -22.52 -13.09 -10.66
CA ALA A 91 -21.78 -13.01 -11.92
C ALA A 91 -22.51 -13.73 -13.07
N ASP A 92 -22.94 -12.97 -14.07
CA ASP A 92 -23.66 -13.49 -15.25
C ASP A 92 -22.74 -14.20 -16.28
N GLY A 93 -21.41 -14.10 -16.10
CA GLY A 93 -20.42 -14.53 -17.09
C GLY A 93 -19.92 -15.98 -16.99
N TRP A 94 -20.33 -16.74 -15.96
CA TRP A 94 -19.76 -18.08 -15.72
C TRP A 94 -19.93 -19.05 -16.90
N SER A 95 -21.07 -18.96 -17.59
CA SER A 95 -21.42 -19.86 -18.70
C SER A 95 -20.55 -19.67 -19.94
N SER A 96 -19.98 -18.48 -20.15
CA SER A 96 -19.14 -18.20 -21.33
C SER A 96 -17.69 -18.64 -21.13
N ALA A 97 -17.22 -18.72 -19.87
CA ALA A 97 -15.85 -19.06 -19.50
C ALA A 97 -14.77 -18.37 -20.35
N ASP A 98 -15.05 -17.13 -20.78
CA ASP A 98 -14.18 -16.33 -21.62
C ASP A 98 -12.96 -15.84 -20.81
N PRO A 99 -11.74 -16.36 -21.08
CA PRO A 99 -10.56 -16.02 -20.29
C PRO A 99 -10.21 -14.53 -20.33
N ASP A 100 -10.61 -13.82 -21.38
CA ASP A 100 -10.34 -12.39 -21.55
C ASP A 100 -11.42 -11.51 -20.92
N SER A 101 -12.40 -12.12 -20.25
CA SER A 101 -13.47 -11.38 -19.58
C SER A 101 -12.90 -10.52 -18.43
N PRO A 102 -13.19 -9.20 -18.42
CA PRO A 102 -12.74 -8.31 -17.35
C PRO A 102 -13.35 -8.67 -15.98
N MET A 103 -14.45 -9.44 -15.98
CA MET A 103 -15.07 -9.96 -14.78
C MET A 103 -14.12 -10.86 -13.98
N TYR A 104 -13.43 -11.79 -14.65
CA TYR A 104 -12.53 -12.73 -13.99
C TYR A 104 -11.30 -12.02 -13.42
N ALA A 105 -10.70 -11.12 -14.20
CA ALA A 105 -9.60 -10.29 -13.74
C ALA A 105 -9.99 -9.51 -12.48
N SER A 106 -11.15 -8.84 -12.51
CA SER A 106 -11.61 -8.07 -11.35
C SER A 106 -11.94 -8.93 -10.12
N LEU A 107 -12.46 -10.16 -10.30
CA LEU A 107 -12.68 -11.08 -9.17
C LEU A 107 -11.35 -11.61 -8.61
N MET A 108 -10.35 -11.85 -9.45
CA MET A 108 -9.01 -12.24 -9.01
C MET A 108 -8.33 -11.10 -8.24
N ASP A 109 -8.45 -9.85 -8.71
CA ASP A 109 -7.94 -8.66 -8.01
C ASP A 109 -8.57 -8.53 -6.61
N ASP A 110 -9.88 -8.75 -6.48
CA ASP A 110 -10.57 -8.73 -5.19
C ASP A 110 -10.04 -9.84 -4.24
N ILE A 111 -9.83 -11.05 -4.76
CA ILE A 111 -9.29 -12.19 -4.00
C ILE A 111 -7.87 -11.89 -3.54
N GLU A 112 -7.01 -11.44 -4.46
CA GLU A 112 -5.62 -11.08 -4.16
C GLU A 112 -5.56 -9.98 -3.11
N HIS A 113 -6.34 -8.91 -3.31
CA HIS A 113 -6.39 -7.80 -2.37
C HIS A 113 -6.80 -8.29 -0.98
N LEU A 114 -7.88 -9.08 -0.89
CA LEU A 114 -8.37 -9.59 0.39
C LEU A 114 -7.35 -10.53 1.05
N GLU A 115 -6.68 -11.38 0.29
CA GLU A 115 -5.62 -12.27 0.79
C GLU A 115 -4.42 -11.49 1.35
N VAL A 116 -3.96 -10.47 0.62
CA VAL A 116 -2.86 -9.59 1.05
C VAL A 116 -3.23 -8.83 2.31
N GLN A 117 -4.41 -8.22 2.37
CA GLN A 117 -4.84 -7.51 3.57
C GLN A 117 -4.97 -8.45 4.77
N THR A 118 -5.50 -9.65 4.54
CA THR A 118 -5.65 -10.63 5.62
C THR A 118 -4.29 -11.09 6.16
N SER A 119 -3.32 -11.34 5.27
CA SER A 119 -1.94 -11.68 5.64
C SER A 119 -1.24 -10.55 6.40
N ARG A 120 -1.44 -9.30 5.98
CA ARG A 120 -0.93 -8.11 6.69
C ARG A 120 -1.53 -8.00 8.09
N CYS A 121 -2.84 -8.19 8.24
CA CYS A 121 -3.52 -8.21 9.53
C CYS A 121 -2.94 -9.27 10.48
N VAL A 122 -2.73 -10.50 9.99
CA VAL A 122 -2.14 -11.58 10.79
C VAL A 122 -0.73 -11.22 11.25
N SER A 123 0.11 -10.71 10.34
CA SER A 123 1.48 -10.28 10.66
C SER A 123 1.50 -9.15 11.69
N LEU A 124 0.65 -8.13 11.51
CA LEU A 124 0.57 -6.98 12.42
C LEU A 124 -0.01 -7.36 13.78
N LEU A 125 -0.99 -8.27 13.87
CA LEU A 125 -1.46 -8.78 15.16
C LEU A 125 -0.39 -9.58 15.91
N GLY A 126 0.52 -10.24 15.19
CA GLY A 126 1.71 -10.84 15.81
C GLY A 126 2.63 -9.79 16.45
N LYS A 127 2.65 -8.57 15.94
CA LYS A 127 3.43 -7.43 16.47
C LYS A 127 2.67 -6.65 17.56
N PHE A 128 1.36 -6.54 17.42
CA PHE A 128 0.47 -5.82 18.33
C PHE A 128 -0.64 -6.75 18.88
N PRO A 129 -0.31 -7.67 19.81
CA PRO A 129 -1.27 -8.65 20.31
C PRO A 129 -2.49 -7.98 20.95
N GLY A 130 -3.69 -8.40 20.52
CA GLY A 130 -4.96 -7.90 21.05
C GLY A 130 -5.40 -6.54 20.51
N GLN A 131 -4.60 -5.87 19.68
CA GLN A 131 -4.88 -4.53 19.17
C GLN A 131 -5.55 -4.57 17.79
N THR A 132 -6.76 -5.14 17.70
CA THR A 132 -7.46 -5.32 16.41
C THR A 132 -7.80 -3.99 15.72
N ALA A 133 -8.26 -2.98 16.47
CA ALA A 133 -8.60 -1.67 15.92
C ALA A 133 -7.37 -0.93 15.34
N LEU A 134 -6.23 -1.00 16.05
CA LEU A 134 -4.95 -0.45 15.57
C LEU A 134 -4.54 -1.13 14.25
N VAL A 135 -4.58 -2.46 14.23
CA VAL A 135 -4.20 -3.24 13.05
C VAL A 135 -5.14 -2.93 11.87
N GLU A 136 -6.44 -2.85 12.11
CA GLU A 136 -7.42 -2.48 11.08
C GLU A 136 -7.09 -1.11 10.47
N ALA A 137 -6.86 -0.10 11.30
CA ALA A 137 -6.56 1.25 10.84
C ALA A 137 -5.24 1.31 10.05
N LEU A 138 -4.19 0.62 10.50
CA LEU A 138 -2.91 0.57 9.80
C LEU A 138 -3.02 -0.11 8.43
N VAL A 139 -3.80 -1.18 8.34
CA VAL A 139 -3.97 -1.94 7.09
C VAL A 139 -4.81 -1.15 6.08
N MET A 140 -5.85 -0.45 6.54
CA MET A 140 -6.74 0.31 5.66
C MET A 140 -6.20 1.69 5.28
N HIS A 141 -5.47 2.37 6.17
CA HIS A 141 -5.05 3.76 5.98
C HIS A 141 -3.53 3.94 5.87
N GLY A 142 -2.73 2.89 6.07
CA GLY A 142 -1.27 2.94 6.08
C GLY A 142 -0.67 3.60 7.34
N GLN A 143 -1.44 4.46 8.00
CA GLN A 143 -1.07 5.18 9.22
C GLN A 143 -2.28 5.32 10.15
N THR A 144 -2.01 5.54 11.43
CA THR A 144 -3.06 5.79 12.43
C THR A 144 -2.52 6.58 13.60
N VAL A 145 -3.41 7.25 14.33
CA VAL A 145 -3.08 8.01 15.53
C VAL A 145 -3.30 7.11 16.74
N VAL A 146 -2.36 7.14 17.69
CA VAL A 146 -2.41 6.37 18.92
C VAL A 146 -2.79 7.30 20.06
N ASP A 147 -4.06 7.28 20.45
CA ASP A 147 -4.66 8.14 21.47
C ASP A 147 -4.88 7.42 22.81
N ASP A 148 -4.93 6.09 22.81
CA ASP A 148 -5.16 5.28 24.01
C ASP A 148 -3.86 4.70 24.63
N ARG A 149 -3.75 4.71 25.97
CA ARG A 149 -2.56 4.26 26.71
C ARG A 149 -2.19 2.78 26.48
N PRO A 150 -3.13 1.81 26.44
CA PRO A 150 -2.83 0.42 26.14
C PRO A 150 -2.27 0.23 24.73
N ILE A 151 -2.80 0.95 23.75
CA ILE A 151 -2.32 0.95 22.36
C ILE A 151 -0.91 1.54 22.33
N GLN A 152 -0.69 2.68 22.98
CA GLN A 152 0.62 3.31 23.10
C GLN A 152 1.67 2.36 23.69
N LYS A 153 1.34 1.68 24.80
CA LYS A 153 2.23 0.70 25.42
C LYS A 153 2.54 -0.47 24.47
N ALA A 154 1.55 -0.96 23.72
CA ALA A 154 1.76 -2.02 22.75
C ALA A 154 2.67 -1.57 21.60
N VAL A 155 2.51 -0.35 21.11
CA VAL A 155 3.34 0.25 20.06
C VAL A 155 4.78 0.43 20.53
N LEU A 156 4.99 1.04 21.70
CA LEU A 156 6.33 1.22 22.26
C LEU A 156 7.04 -0.12 22.50
N LYS A 157 6.32 -1.12 23.01
CA LYS A 157 6.86 -2.48 23.19
C LYS A 157 7.26 -3.11 21.85
N ALA A 158 6.46 -2.95 20.81
CA ALA A 158 6.77 -3.46 19.48
C ALA A 158 8.01 -2.76 18.89
N LEU A 159 8.05 -1.43 18.93
CA LEU A 159 9.18 -0.64 18.44
C LEU A 159 10.49 -0.97 19.15
N ALA A 160 10.46 -1.16 20.47
CA ALA A 160 11.61 -1.61 21.26
C ALA A 160 12.06 -3.03 20.86
N LYS A 161 11.11 -3.96 20.67
CA LYS A 161 11.41 -5.35 20.27
C LYS A 161 12.16 -5.42 18.93
N PHE A 162 11.88 -4.51 18.01
CA PHE A 162 12.49 -4.48 16.68
C PHE A 162 13.67 -3.51 16.56
N ASN A 163 14.20 -2.98 17.68
CA ASN A 163 15.28 -1.98 17.70
C ASN A 163 15.03 -0.77 16.80
N ILE A 164 13.75 -0.42 16.58
CA ILE A 164 13.38 0.78 15.80
C ILE A 164 13.57 2.02 16.69
N LEU A 165 13.37 1.87 17.99
CA LEU A 165 13.71 2.88 18.99
C LEU A 165 15.15 2.64 19.48
N ALA A 166 16.05 3.58 19.18
CA ALA A 166 17.42 3.58 19.70
C ALA A 166 17.47 3.79 21.24
N SER A 167 16.42 4.39 21.81
CA SER A 167 16.20 4.57 23.24
C SER A 167 14.70 4.65 23.56
N VAL A 168 14.32 4.36 24.81
CA VAL A 168 12.94 4.59 25.28
C VAL A 168 12.66 6.10 25.18
N PRO A 169 11.52 6.54 24.60
CA PRO A 169 11.23 7.97 24.46
C PRO A 169 11.30 8.68 25.82
N VAL A 170 12.18 9.66 25.94
CA VAL A 170 12.47 10.41 27.19
C VAL A 170 11.68 11.72 27.28
N GLY A 171 11.02 12.13 26.19
CA GLY A 171 10.32 13.40 26.09
C GLY A 171 8.98 13.27 25.37
N ARG A 172 8.16 14.31 25.49
CA ARG A 172 6.84 14.41 24.82
C ARG A 172 6.90 15.54 23.81
N GLU A 173 6.58 15.22 22.57
CA GLU A 173 6.39 16.21 21.52
C GLU A 173 4.91 16.55 21.43
N TYR A 174 4.57 17.84 21.48
CA TYR A 174 3.21 18.34 21.29
C TYR A 174 3.15 19.13 19.99
N VAL A 175 2.29 18.69 19.07
CA VAL A 175 1.98 19.42 17.84
C VAL A 175 0.73 20.26 18.07
N PHE A 176 0.89 21.58 18.09
CA PHE A 176 -0.23 22.51 18.18
C PHE A 176 -0.62 22.95 16.78
N THR A 177 -1.86 22.64 16.38
CA THR A 177 -2.41 23.09 15.10
C THR A 177 -3.40 24.22 15.35
N ALA A 178 -3.02 25.45 15.01
CA ALA A 178 -3.94 26.58 15.05
C ALA A 178 -4.87 26.53 13.83
N ARG A 179 -6.16 26.22 14.04
CA ARG A 179 -7.19 26.41 13.01
C ARG A 179 -7.62 27.88 13.01
N VAL A 180 -7.11 28.64 12.05
CA VAL A 180 -7.55 30.02 11.83
C VAL A 180 -8.94 29.99 11.18
N THR A 181 -9.95 30.48 11.88
CA THR A 181 -11.35 30.51 11.40
C THR A 181 -11.62 31.63 10.38
N SER A 182 -10.60 32.38 9.97
CA SER A 182 -10.73 33.52 9.05
C SER A 182 -9.69 33.47 7.92
N GLY A 183 -10.11 32.92 6.77
CA GLY A 183 -9.76 33.40 5.42
C GLY A 183 -8.32 33.30 4.89
N SER A 184 -7.30 33.00 5.68
CA SER A 184 -5.96 32.69 5.16
C SER A 184 -5.64 31.21 5.34
N ASP A 185 -5.46 30.52 4.22
CA ASP A 185 -5.27 29.06 4.12
C ASP A 185 -3.83 28.64 4.45
N ALA A 186 -3.30 29.15 5.55
CA ALA A 186 -2.01 28.74 6.09
C ALA A 186 -2.23 28.17 7.49
N SER A 187 -2.47 26.87 7.58
CA SER A 187 -2.40 26.15 8.84
C SER A 187 -0.96 26.24 9.36
N HIS A 188 -0.74 27.10 10.36
CA HIS A 188 0.56 27.15 11.03
C HIS A 188 0.61 25.97 12.01
N GLN A 189 1.45 24.99 11.70
CA GLN A 189 1.79 23.91 12.63
C GLN A 189 2.94 24.41 13.52
N MET A 190 2.73 24.39 14.83
CA MET A 190 3.78 24.68 15.81
C MET A 190 4.21 23.40 16.49
N TYR A 191 5.51 23.11 16.42
CA TYR A 191 6.13 21.97 17.08
C TYR A 191 6.72 22.44 18.40
N VAL A 192 6.26 21.83 19.50
CA VAL A 192 6.76 22.12 20.85
C VAL A 192 7.35 20.83 21.41
N GLU A 193 8.68 20.84 21.55
CA GLU A 193 9.40 19.76 22.20
C GLU A 193 9.49 20.08 23.70
N VAL A 194 8.94 19.20 24.53
CA VAL A 194 9.02 19.28 26.00
C VAL A 194 9.88 18.12 26.47
N ASP A 195 11.12 18.46 26.86
CA ASP A 195 12.05 17.56 27.53
C ASP A 195 11.80 17.70 29.05
N ASP A 196 11.50 16.59 29.74
CA ASP A 196 10.99 16.59 31.12
C ASP A 196 11.96 17.24 32.15
N ASN A 197 13.19 17.59 31.73
CA ASN A 197 14.21 18.29 32.53
C ASN A 197 14.84 19.55 31.87
N LYS A 198 14.31 20.06 30.75
CA LYS A 198 14.80 21.29 30.11
C LYS A 198 13.66 22.20 29.64
N ALA A 199 13.98 23.48 29.43
CA ALA A 199 13.03 24.50 29.01
C ALA A 199 12.35 24.16 27.68
N VAL A 200 11.06 24.51 27.58
CA VAL A 200 10.22 24.38 26.38
C VAL A 200 10.86 25.08 25.18
N ARG A 201 11.10 24.34 24.08
CA ARG A 201 11.54 24.92 22.80
C ARG A 201 10.39 24.94 21.82
N VAL A 202 10.08 26.13 21.30
CA VAL A 202 9.13 26.33 20.20
C VAL A 202 9.93 26.33 18.90
N MET A 203 9.72 25.34 18.03
CA MET A 203 10.34 25.27 16.70
C MET A 203 9.43 25.97 15.70
N THR A 204 9.94 27.04 15.08
CA THR A 204 9.10 27.98 14.32
C THR A 204 9.21 27.84 12.79
N LYS A 205 10.15 27.05 12.24
CA LYS A 205 10.33 26.87 10.79
C LYS A 205 10.82 25.44 10.45
N PRO A 206 10.27 24.78 9.42
CA PRO A 206 10.77 23.50 8.92
C PRO A 206 12.20 23.62 8.39
N LYS A 207 13.04 22.63 8.67
CA LYS A 207 14.44 22.56 8.22
C LYS A 207 14.58 21.58 7.06
N ILE A 208 15.03 22.06 5.90
CA ILE A 208 15.12 21.27 4.66
C ILE A 208 16.58 21.09 4.26
N LEU A 209 17.00 19.83 4.05
CA LEU A 209 18.33 19.49 3.56
C LEU A 209 18.38 19.58 2.03
N CYS A 210 19.28 20.41 1.49
CA CYS A 210 19.40 20.71 0.07
C CYS A 210 20.62 20.01 -0.56
N LEU A 211 20.38 19.11 -1.53
CA LEU A 211 21.38 18.26 -2.18
C LEU A 211 21.58 18.66 -3.66
N HIS A 212 22.80 19.11 -4.01
CA HIS A 212 23.13 19.61 -5.36
C HIS A 212 23.24 18.52 -6.44
N GLY A 213 23.35 18.90 -7.71
CA GLY A 213 23.52 17.99 -8.85
C GLY A 213 24.97 17.50 -9.05
N PHE A 214 25.18 16.57 -9.99
CA PHE A 214 26.52 16.09 -10.33
C PHE A 214 27.37 17.19 -10.98
N GLY A 215 28.60 17.38 -10.51
CA GLY A 215 29.51 18.42 -11.00
C GLY A 215 29.07 19.82 -10.56
N GLU A 216 28.44 19.92 -9.40
CA GLU A 216 28.06 21.18 -8.73
C GLU A 216 28.58 21.16 -7.30
N ASN A 217 28.27 22.20 -6.53
CA ASN A 217 28.49 22.27 -5.09
C ASN A 217 27.31 23.01 -4.42
N ALA A 218 27.32 23.08 -3.09
CA ALA A 218 26.29 23.70 -2.27
C ALA A 218 26.04 25.17 -2.68
N GLU A 219 27.10 25.95 -2.89
CA GLU A 219 26.98 27.36 -3.23
C GLU A 219 26.40 27.57 -4.64
N LEU A 220 26.81 26.77 -5.63
CA LEU A 220 26.23 26.84 -6.97
C LEU A 220 24.75 26.45 -6.96
N PHE A 221 24.38 25.41 -6.20
CA PHE A 221 22.97 25.02 -6.06
C PHE A 221 22.15 26.11 -5.35
N LYS A 222 22.73 26.78 -4.36
CA LYS A 222 22.12 27.93 -3.65
C LYS A 222 21.92 29.16 -4.55
N ILE A 223 22.81 29.39 -5.52
CA ILE A 223 22.67 30.43 -6.55
C ILE A 223 21.56 30.04 -7.54
N ARG A 224 21.58 28.80 -8.05
CA ARG A 224 20.59 28.31 -9.04
C ARG A 224 19.17 28.23 -8.49
N SER A 225 19.04 27.89 -7.20
CA SER A 225 17.77 27.84 -6.51
C SER A 225 17.25 29.22 -6.07
N ARG A 226 17.84 30.34 -6.50
CA ARG A 226 17.42 31.70 -6.09
C ARG A 226 15.93 31.97 -6.23
N ASN A 227 15.30 31.59 -7.35
CA ASN A 227 13.86 31.82 -7.56
C ASN A 227 13.01 30.96 -6.60
N PHE A 228 13.40 29.71 -6.39
CA PHE A 228 12.75 28.85 -5.40
C PHE A 228 12.89 29.41 -3.98
N ARG A 229 14.10 29.86 -3.62
CA ARG A 229 14.36 30.51 -2.32
C ARG A 229 13.57 31.81 -2.14
N ALA A 230 13.34 32.57 -3.21
CA ALA A 230 12.51 33.77 -3.16
C ALA A 230 11.03 33.43 -2.88
N VAL A 231 10.53 32.30 -3.39
CA VAL A 231 9.17 31.80 -3.10
C VAL A 231 9.07 31.23 -1.69
N VAL A 232 10.05 30.45 -1.25
CA VAL A 232 10.11 29.91 0.12
C VAL A 232 10.22 31.05 1.14
N GLY A 233 10.95 32.12 0.82
CA GLY A 233 11.09 33.28 1.69
C GLY A 233 11.59 32.88 3.08
N ASP A 234 10.89 33.32 4.12
CA ASP A 234 11.22 33.06 5.52
C ASP A 234 10.46 31.86 6.11
N THR A 235 9.84 31.03 5.27
CA THR A 235 8.96 29.94 5.74
C THR A 235 9.70 28.65 6.09
N ALA A 236 10.95 28.47 5.66
CA ALA A 236 11.75 27.27 5.94
C ALA A 236 13.26 27.58 5.99
N ASP A 237 14.00 26.83 6.80
CA ASP A 237 15.45 26.90 6.91
C ASP A 237 16.10 25.92 5.93
N LEU A 238 16.77 26.46 4.90
CA LEU A 238 17.39 25.65 3.84
C LEU A 238 18.89 25.42 4.14
N VAL A 239 19.28 24.16 4.31
CA VAL A 239 20.67 23.75 4.60
C VAL A 239 21.29 23.12 3.37
N PHE A 240 22.21 23.81 2.72
CA PHE A 240 22.90 23.32 1.52
C PHE A 240 24.14 22.51 1.91
N LEU A 241 24.27 21.31 1.35
CA LEU A 241 25.34 20.38 1.68
C LEU A 241 26.21 20.06 0.45
N ASP A 242 27.52 20.03 0.64
CA ASP A 242 28.50 19.61 -0.36
C ASP A 242 28.65 18.09 -0.43
N GLY A 243 28.68 17.56 -1.65
CA GLY A 243 28.98 16.15 -1.92
C GLY A 243 30.44 15.82 -1.64
N PRO A 244 30.76 14.63 -1.10
CA PRO A 244 32.11 14.29 -0.66
C PRO A 244 33.04 13.82 -1.78
N VAL A 245 32.55 13.68 -3.02
CA VAL A 245 33.33 13.15 -4.14
C VAL A 245 33.75 14.28 -5.07
N ASP A 246 35.07 14.51 -5.16
CA ASP A 246 35.64 15.42 -6.16
C ASP A 246 35.52 14.81 -7.56
N ILE A 247 34.85 15.54 -8.46
CA ILE A 247 34.59 15.14 -9.85
C ILE A 247 35.64 15.74 -10.81
N GLY A 248 36.56 16.57 -10.31
CA GLY A 248 37.58 17.27 -11.09
C GLY A 248 37.01 18.41 -11.94
N SER A 249 37.85 19.08 -12.74
CA SER A 249 37.39 20.16 -13.63
C SER A 249 36.60 19.65 -14.85
N LEU A 250 35.41 19.08 -14.65
CA LEU A 250 34.41 18.99 -15.71
C LEU A 250 33.79 20.39 -15.90
N HIS A 251 34.14 21.06 -16.99
CA HIS A 251 33.59 22.35 -17.40
C HIS A 251 32.17 22.19 -18.00
N MET A 252 31.30 21.40 -17.36
CA MET A 252 30.03 20.95 -17.95
C MET A 252 28.81 21.74 -17.52
N THR A 253 28.87 22.51 -16.44
CA THR A 253 27.66 23.07 -15.81
C THR A 253 27.63 24.58 -15.65
N THR A 254 28.72 25.34 -15.75
CA THR A 254 28.72 26.80 -15.52
C THR A 254 28.08 27.64 -16.64
N GLY A 255 27.46 26.99 -17.64
CA GLY A 255 26.81 27.60 -18.81
C GLY A 255 26.22 28.99 -18.56
N GLY A 256 26.97 30.02 -18.94
CA GLY A 256 26.57 31.42 -19.05
C GLY A 256 26.17 32.17 -17.76
N LEU A 257 26.19 31.54 -16.58
CA LEU A 257 25.65 32.14 -15.34
C LEU A 257 26.70 32.80 -14.44
N VAL A 258 27.99 32.55 -14.69
CA VAL A 258 29.13 33.11 -13.96
C VAL A 258 30.21 33.49 -14.95
N ASP A 259 30.88 34.63 -14.73
CA ASP A 259 32.06 35.02 -15.52
C ASP A 259 33.09 33.88 -15.54
N ALA A 260 33.74 33.65 -16.68
CA ALA A 260 34.67 32.54 -16.91
C ALA A 260 35.88 32.57 -15.93
N SER A 261 36.13 33.73 -15.32
CA SER A 261 37.10 33.92 -14.24
C SER A 261 36.67 33.27 -12.92
N ILE A 262 35.37 33.33 -12.56
CA ILE A 262 34.80 32.80 -11.32
C ILE A 262 34.54 31.28 -11.43
N ALA A 263 34.22 30.80 -12.64
CA ALA A 263 34.02 29.37 -12.92
C ALA A 263 35.26 28.50 -12.65
N ARG A 264 36.47 29.08 -12.55
CA ARG A 264 37.72 28.37 -12.28
C ARG A 264 37.97 28.09 -10.79
N GLU A 265 37.24 28.71 -9.87
CA GLU A 265 37.43 28.53 -8.42
C GLU A 265 36.46 27.53 -7.77
N PHE A 266 35.41 27.10 -8.47
CA PHE A 266 34.47 26.15 -7.90
C PHE A 266 34.95 24.71 -8.07
N THR A 267 35.17 24.04 -6.94
CA THR A 267 35.34 22.59 -6.90
C THR A 267 34.04 21.94 -7.38
N ASN A 268 34.15 21.10 -8.41
CA ASN A 268 33.03 20.30 -8.89
C ASN A 268 32.92 19.05 -8.01
N LEU A 269 31.81 18.96 -7.28
CA LEU A 269 31.56 17.87 -6.36
C LEU A 269 30.43 16.99 -6.89
N GLY A 270 30.31 15.82 -6.27
CA GLY A 270 29.26 14.86 -6.54
C GLY A 270 29.02 13.96 -5.34
N TRP A 271 27.90 13.25 -5.39
CA TRP A 271 27.50 12.27 -4.38
C TRP A 271 28.08 10.89 -4.68
N TRP A 272 28.32 10.59 -5.96
CA TRP A 272 29.10 9.45 -6.40
C TRP A 272 29.66 9.73 -7.79
N TRP A 273 30.76 9.08 -8.12
CA TRP A 273 31.29 9.11 -9.47
C TRP A 273 30.57 8.08 -10.35
N MET A 274 30.21 8.47 -11.57
CA MET A 274 29.49 7.63 -12.52
C MET A 274 30.22 7.56 -13.87
N ARG A 275 30.47 6.34 -14.39
CA ARG A 275 30.94 6.13 -15.77
C ARG A 275 29.91 5.33 -16.54
N ARG A 276 29.51 5.84 -17.71
CA ARG A 276 28.82 5.03 -18.71
C ARG A 276 29.87 4.24 -19.50
N GLY A 277 29.97 2.95 -19.21
CA GLY A 277 30.74 1.96 -19.97
C GLY A 277 29.86 0.76 -20.34
N ARG A 278 30.47 -0.44 -20.51
CA ARG A 278 29.72 -1.70 -20.70
C ARG A 278 29.01 -2.19 -19.42
N SER A 279 29.37 -1.64 -18.27
CA SER A 279 28.74 -1.85 -16.96
C SER A 279 28.55 -0.50 -16.25
N PHE A 280 27.56 -0.42 -15.37
CA PHE A 280 27.33 0.75 -14.51
C PHE A 280 28.24 0.67 -13.29
N GLU A 281 29.20 1.60 -13.17
CA GLU A 281 30.05 1.73 -11.99
C GLU A 281 29.69 3.00 -11.22
N ALA A 282 29.31 2.84 -9.95
CA ALA A 282 29.11 3.92 -8.99
C ALA A 282 30.22 3.84 -7.93
N ARG A 283 31.10 4.84 -7.86
CA ARG A 283 32.21 4.88 -6.88
C ARG A 283 32.01 6.02 -5.88
N GLY A 284 32.33 5.77 -4.61
CA GLY A 284 32.29 6.80 -3.56
C GLY A 284 30.96 6.95 -2.83
N ILE A 285 29.92 6.18 -3.18
CA ILE A 285 28.60 6.24 -2.53
C ILE A 285 28.66 5.99 -1.01
N GLY A 286 29.57 5.12 -0.54
CA GLY A 286 29.74 4.86 0.90
C GLY A 286 30.10 6.12 1.69
N LYS A 287 31.03 6.94 1.17
CA LYS A 287 31.41 8.23 1.80
C LYS A 287 30.23 9.20 1.88
N THR A 288 29.34 9.17 0.89
CA THR A 288 28.12 9.96 0.89
C THR A 288 27.15 9.51 1.96
N MET A 289 26.93 8.19 2.10
CA MET A 289 26.06 7.67 3.16
C MET A 289 26.61 8.00 4.56
N ASP A 290 27.92 7.93 4.75
CA ASP A 290 28.58 8.30 6.01
C ASP A 290 28.40 9.80 6.31
N LEU A 291 28.58 10.66 5.31
CA LEU A 291 28.37 12.11 5.44
C LEU A 291 26.92 12.45 5.78
N ILE A 292 25.95 11.86 5.05
CA ILE A 292 24.53 12.09 5.30
C ILE A 292 24.15 11.61 6.70
N SER A 293 24.58 10.42 7.11
CA SER A 293 24.34 9.91 8.47
C SER A 293 24.88 10.85 9.54
N LYS A 294 26.10 11.37 9.34
CA LYS A 294 26.71 12.35 10.24
C LYS A 294 25.90 13.65 10.31
N VAL A 295 25.52 14.22 9.15
CA VAL A 295 24.75 15.48 9.09
C VAL A 295 23.37 15.32 9.71
N LEU A 296 22.68 14.22 9.46
CA LEU A 296 21.38 13.94 10.07
C LEU A 296 21.48 13.81 11.61
N THR A 297 22.58 13.24 12.10
CA THR A 297 22.82 13.09 13.55
C THR A 297 23.22 14.40 14.22
N GLU A 298 24.11 15.19 13.60
CA GLU A 298 24.67 16.40 14.20
C GLU A 298 23.82 17.65 13.99
N GLN A 299 23.11 17.72 12.86
CA GLN A 299 22.36 18.91 12.44
C GLN A 299 20.86 18.66 12.29
N GLY A 300 20.39 17.43 12.49
CA GLY A 300 18.95 17.13 12.52
C GLY A 300 18.24 17.69 13.75
N PRO A 301 16.91 17.56 13.83
CA PRO A 301 16.04 16.93 12.82
C PRO A 301 15.89 17.80 11.55
N PHE A 302 15.71 17.13 10.41
CA PHE A 302 15.31 17.76 9.15
C PHE A 302 13.90 17.30 8.80
N ASP A 303 13.04 18.23 8.40
CA ASP A 303 11.63 18.01 8.07
C ASP A 303 11.42 17.65 6.59
N GLY A 304 12.45 17.84 5.76
CA GLY A 304 12.40 17.50 4.35
C GLY A 304 13.76 17.48 3.68
N ILE A 305 13.79 16.91 2.47
CA ILE A 305 14.97 16.89 1.60
C ILE A 305 14.58 17.48 0.25
N LEU A 306 15.39 18.41 -0.25
CA LEU A 306 15.31 18.98 -1.59
C LEU A 306 16.54 18.53 -2.38
N GLY A 307 16.36 17.78 -3.45
CA GLY A 307 17.46 17.32 -4.30
C GLY A 307 17.30 17.76 -5.75
N PHE A 308 18.43 17.97 -6.45
CA PHE A 308 18.46 18.18 -7.90
C PHE A 308 19.31 17.13 -8.62
N SER A 309 18.82 16.56 -9.73
CA SER A 309 19.53 15.60 -10.57
C SER A 309 20.14 14.43 -9.76
N GLN A 310 21.46 14.36 -9.60
CA GLN A 310 22.10 13.36 -8.76
C GLN A 310 21.69 13.48 -7.28
N GLY A 311 21.58 14.69 -6.74
CA GLY A 311 21.08 14.93 -5.39
C GLY A 311 19.60 14.56 -5.22
N ALA A 312 18.79 14.67 -6.28
CA ALA A 312 17.41 14.17 -6.26
C ALA A 312 17.37 12.65 -6.18
N SER A 313 18.28 11.98 -6.88
CA SER A 313 18.43 10.52 -6.82
C SER A 313 18.94 10.04 -5.47
N LEU A 314 19.65 10.88 -4.71
CA LEU A 314 20.06 10.57 -3.33
C LEU A 314 18.94 10.80 -2.31
N ALA A 315 18.05 11.74 -2.59
CA ALA A 315 16.92 12.09 -1.72
C ALA A 315 15.79 11.04 -1.73
N ILE A 316 15.73 10.21 -2.78
CA ILE A 316 14.76 9.11 -2.98
C ILE A 316 15.37 7.81 -2.48
#